data_AF-A0A2V4V6V5-F1
#
_entry.id   AF-A0A2V4V6V5-F1
#
_cell.length_a   1.000
_cell.length_b   1.000
_cell.length_c   1.000
_cell.angle_alpha   90.00
_cell.angle_beta   90.00
_cell.angle_gamma   90.00
#
_symmetry.space_group_name_H-M   'P 1'
#
loop_
_entity.id
_entity.type
_entity.pdbx_description
1 polymer ?
#
loop_
_entity_poly.entity_id
_entity_poly.type
_entity_poly.pdbx_seq_one_letter_code
_entity_poly.pdbx_strand_id
1 'polypeptide(L)' 'MQLIEEAIFESYQERHSVTLTVFNPFDDEEIKGVVAAIDRQSRRVKLVRGEEDYCWIQIEEIINASI' A
#
# COMPACT_ATOMS: atom_id res chain seq x y z
N MET A 1 15.31 -6.51 3.45
CA MET A 1 14.31 -5.79 4.26
C MET A 1 14.18 -4.41 3.63
N GLN A 2 13.23 -4.23 2.72
CA GLN A 2 12.91 -2.93 2.13
C GLN A 2 12.09 -2.12 3.13
N LEU A 3 12.26 -0.80 3.14
CA LEU A 3 11.38 0.07 3.93
C LEU A 3 9.99 0.11 3.28
N ILE A 4 8.93 0.18 4.10
CA ILE A 4 7.54 0.26 3.61
C ILE A 4 7.38 1.41 2.60
N GLU A 5 8.00 2.55 2.91
CA GLU A 5 8.00 3.73 2.05
C GLU A 5 8.69 3.49 0.70
N GLU A 6 9.78 2.70 0.67
CA GLU A 6 10.47 2.35 -0.58
C GLU A 6 9.59 1.47 -1.46
N ALA A 7 8.98 0.42 -0.91
CA ALA A 7 8.09 -0.45 -1.68
C ALA A 7 6.86 0.29 -2.21
N ILE A 8 6.28 1.19 -1.40
CA ILE A 8 5.19 2.07 -1.84
C ILE A 8 5.65 2.97 -2.99
N PHE A 9 6.84 3.57 -2.87
CA PHE A 9 7.37 4.51 -3.85
C PHE A 9 7.74 3.81 -5.16
N GLU A 10 8.34 2.62 -5.08
CA GLU A 10 8.65 1.76 -6.23
C GLU A 10 7.38 1.35 -6.97
N SER A 11 6.35 0.88 -6.23
CA SER A 11 5.03 0.59 -6.82
C SER A 11 4.41 1.81 -7.50
N TYR A 12 4.55 3.00 -6.91
CA TYR A 12 4.00 4.23 -7.48
C TYR A 12 4.75 4.70 -8.74
N GLN A 13 6.08 4.63 -8.74
CA GLN A 13 6.91 5.04 -9.88
C GLN A 13 6.82 4.07 -11.04
N GLU A 14 7.01 2.78 -10.76
CA GLU A 14 7.11 1.74 -11.78
C GLU A 14 5.73 1.15 -12.13
N ARG A 15 4.67 1.53 -11.38
CA ARG A 15 3.32 0.95 -11.48
C ARG A 15 3.32 -0.56 -11.26
N HIS A 16 4.25 -1.05 -10.45
CA HIS A 16 4.35 -2.44 -10.07
C HIS A 16 3.31 -2.80 -9.02
N SER A 17 2.87 -4.05 -9.03
CA SER A 17 2.01 -4.56 -7.97
C SER A 17 2.81 -4.74 -6.69
N VAL A 18 2.32 -4.17 -5.59
CA VAL A 18 2.83 -4.34 -4.24
C VAL A 18 1.79 -5.06 -3.39
N THR A 19 2.27 -5.88 -2.47
CA THR A 19 1.50 -6.50 -1.41
C THR A 19 1.77 -5.75 -0.11
N LEU A 20 0.74 -5.12 0.44
CA LEU A 20 0.77 -4.39 1.69
C LEU A 20 0.07 -5.22 2.76
N THR A 21 0.76 -5.48 3.86
CA THR A 21 0.14 -6.09 5.05
C THR A 21 -0.30 -4.96 5.97
N VAL A 22 -1.60 -4.85 6.20
CA VAL A 22 -2.24 -3.83 7.01
C VAL A 22 -2.67 -4.44 8.33
N PHE A 23 -2.23 -3.85 9.42
CA PHE A 23 -2.63 -4.24 10.76
C PHE A 23 -4.14 -4.02 10.93
N ASN A 24 -4.81 -5.05 11.44
CA ASN A 24 -6.23 -5.00 11.77
C ASN A 24 -6.42 -5.74 13.12
N PRO A 25 -7.24 -5.21 14.04
CA PRO A 25 -7.43 -5.77 15.38
C PRO A 25 -7.83 -7.25 15.45
N PHE A 26 -8.33 -7.83 14.36
CA PHE A 26 -8.73 -9.24 14.29
C PHE A 26 -7.64 -10.12 13.67
N ASP A 27 -7.19 -9.78 12.46
CA ASP A 27 -6.17 -10.51 11.70
C ASP A 27 -5.58 -9.55 10.65
N ASP A 28 -4.27 -9.58 10.47
CA ASP A 28 -3.58 -8.69 9.53
C ASP A 28 -4.10 -8.90 8.09
N GLU A 29 -4.51 -7.82 7.43
CA GLU A 29 -5.06 -7.89 6.08
C GLU A 29 -3.94 -7.75 5.05
N GLU A 30 -3.71 -8.79 4.25
CA GLU A 30 -2.83 -8.71 3.08
C GLU A 30 -3.58 -8.17 1.87
N ILE A 31 -3.13 -7.02 1.40
CA ILE A 31 -3.74 -6.30 0.30
C ILE A 31 -2.75 -6.20 -0.86
N LYS A 32 -3.11 -6.79 -1.99
CA LYS A 32 -2.33 -6.67 -3.23
C LYS A 32 -2.96 -5.66 -4.19
N GLY A 33 -2.14 -4.80 -4.77
CA GLY A 33 -2.57 -3.83 -5.77
C GLY A 33 -1.42 -2.97 -6.28
N VAL A 34 -1.72 -1.90 -7.00
CA VAL A 34 -0.74 -0.91 -7.48
C VAL A 34 -0.99 0.42 -6.78
N VAL A 35 0.07 1.07 -6.31
CA VAL A 35 -0.05 2.40 -5.70
C VAL A 35 -0.32 3.42 -6.80
N ALA A 36 -1.52 3.99 -6.80
CA ALA A 36 -1.95 4.99 -7.78
C ALA A 36 -1.73 6.42 -7.30
N ALA A 37 -1.70 6.64 -5.98
CA ALA A 37 -1.44 7.95 -5.39
C ALA A 37 -0.87 7.83 -3.97
N ILE A 38 -0.07 8.82 -3.56
CA ILE A 38 0.51 8.92 -2.22
C ILE A 38 0.13 10.28 -1.64
N ASP A 39 -0.58 10.29 -0.52
CA ASP A 39 -0.96 11.48 0.23
C ASP A 39 -0.03 11.61 1.45
N ARG A 40 1.00 12.45 1.31
CA ARG A 40 2.01 12.67 2.37
C ARG A 40 1.48 13.46 3.56
N GLN A 41 0.43 14.28 3.38
CA GLN A 41 -0.14 15.08 4.46
C GLN A 41 -0.94 14.22 5.41
N SER A 42 -1.77 13.33 4.85
CA SER A 42 -2.63 12.42 5.62
C SER A 42 -1.99 11.04 5.80
N ARG A 43 -0.69 10.89 5.48
CA ARG A 43 0.10 9.65 5.55
C ARG A 43 -0.65 8.41 5.06
N ARG A 44 -1.27 8.50 3.88
CA ARG A 44 -2.06 7.40 3.29
C ARG A 44 -1.73 7.19 1.82
N VAL A 45 -1.97 5.99 1.34
CA VAL A 45 -1.74 5.60 -0.05
C VAL A 45 -3.02 5.10 -0.68
N LYS A 46 -3.24 5.45 -1.95
CA LYS A 46 -4.32 4.90 -2.75
C LYS A 46 -3.79 3.67 -3.47
N LEU A 47 -4.28 2.50 -3.08
CA LEU A 47 -3.97 1.25 -3.72
C LEU A 47 -5.13 0.82 -4.63
N VAL A 48 -4.83 0.50 -5.88
CA VAL A 48 -5.80 0.05 -6.88
C VAL A 48 -5.60 -1.44 -7.12
N ARG A 49 -6.65 -2.24 -6.93
CA ARG A 49 -6.61 -3.70 -7.07
C ARG A 49 -7.24 -4.18 -8.40
N GLY A 50 -7.94 -3.31 -9.12
CA GLY A 50 -8.64 -3.60 -10.39
C GLY A 50 -9.21 -2.34 -11.04
N GLU A 51 -10.04 -2.48 -12.08
CA GLU A 51 -10.55 -1.35 -12.88
C GLU A 51 -11.42 -0.36 -12.08
N GLU A 52 -12.14 -0.83 -11.05
CA GLU A 52 -12.99 0.05 -10.21
C GLU A 52 -12.74 -0.12 -8.70
N ASP A 53 -11.89 -1.07 -8.29
CA ASP A 53 -11.57 -1.33 -6.89
C ASP A 53 -10.30 -0.59 -6.45
N TYR A 54 -10.50 0.41 -5.57
CA TYR A 54 -9.42 1.10 -4.89
C TYR A 54 -9.70 1.23 -3.40
N CYS A 55 -8.62 1.29 -2.62
CA CYS A 55 -8.67 1.50 -1.19
C CYS A 55 -7.63 2.54 -0.78
N TRP A 56 -7.99 3.37 0.20
CA TRP A 56 -7.05 4.24 0.87
C TRP A 56 -6.57 3.55 2.14
N ILE A 57 -5.27 3.35 2.25
CA ILE A 57 -4.63 2.64 3.36
C ILE A 57 -3.74 3.64 4.10
N GLN A 58 -3.87 3.72 5.42
CA GLN A 58 -2.99 4.52 6.26
C GLN A 58 -1.61 3.86 6.34
N ILE A 59 -0.55 4.61 6.05
CA ILE A 59 0.83 4.10 6.12
C ILE A 59 1.16 3.62 7.54
N GLU A 60 0.56 4.25 8.56
CA GLU A 60 0.74 3.88 9.97
C GLU A 60 0.12 2.52 10.31
N GLU A 61 -0.86 2.06 9.55
CA GLU A 61 -1.44 0.73 9.68
C GLU A 61 -0.69 -0.32 8.87
N ILE A 62 0.18 0.09 7.92
CA ILE A 62 0.99 -0.85 7.13
C ILE A 62 2.13 -1.36 8.01
N ILE A 63 2.13 -2.66 8.28
CA ILE A 63 3.19 -3.32 9.06
C ILE A 63 4.25 -3.98 8.17
N ASN A 64 3.91 -4.26 6.90
CA ASN A 64 4.83 -4.81 5.93
C ASN A 64 4.46 -4.42 4.50
N ALA A 65 5.44 -4.32 3.62
CA ALA A 65 5.26 -4.10 2.19
C ALA A 65 6.27 -4.93 1.40
N SER A 66 5.81 -5.57 0.32
CA SER A 66 6.65 -6.42 -0.53
C SER A 66 6.19 -6.36 -1.98
N ILE A 67 7.12 -6.28 -2.93
CA ILE A 67 6.89 -6.27 -4.38
C ILE A 67 7.17 -7.66 -4.97
#